data_AF-A0A3D0EVB1-F1
#
_entry.id   AF-A0A3D0EVB1-F1
#
_cell.length_a   1.000
_cell.length_b   1.000
_cell.length_c   1.000
_cell.angle_alpha   90.00
_cell.angle_beta   90.00
_cell.angle_gamma   90.00
#
_symmetry.space_group_name_H-M   'P 1'
#
loop_
_entity.id
_entity.type
_entity.pdbx_description
1 polymer ?
#
loop_
_entity_poly.entity_id
_entity_poly.type
_entity_poly.pdbx_seq_one_letter_code
_entity_poly.pdbx_strand_id
1 'polypeptide(L)'
;LSYKVYGGKRFFERKEVKDALAYLRLIANHNDDGALLRVINFPTRGIGNRTIEHIRDLAERSGTSLWQAACSASLSGRAVTAVSTFITLVEKIKTDTVGFLLPDLIEHVNETSGLINHFRKERDGQDQVENLNELVNAASAFVADRTDAPYEEPPIDGFGDGDLTAAEIDPLVDFLAHASLEAGDNQASAGEDALQLMTVHAAKGLEFHSVFISGLEEGLFPHENSINEHGGLEEERRLMYVAMTRA
;
A
#
# COMPACT_ATOMS: atom_id res chain seq x y z
N LEU A 1 -10.35 19.70 2.29
CA LEU A 1 -11.68 19.62 1.66
C LEU A 1 -12.07 18.16 1.65
N SER A 2 -13.27 17.81 2.11
CA SER A 2 -13.76 16.43 2.02
C SER A 2 -13.88 16.03 0.56
N TYR A 3 -13.47 14.82 0.22
CA TYR A 3 -13.56 14.31 -1.15
C TYR A 3 -14.15 12.90 -1.20
N LYS A 4 -14.52 12.44 -2.39
CA LYS A 4 -15.08 11.11 -2.64
C LYS A 4 -14.58 10.55 -3.97
N VAL A 5 -13.90 9.40 -3.92
CA VAL A 5 -13.42 8.69 -5.11
C VAL A 5 -14.50 7.72 -5.63
N TYR A 6 -14.85 7.81 -6.91
CA TYR A 6 -15.79 6.92 -7.61
C TYR A 6 -15.04 6.02 -8.61
N GLY A 7 -15.48 4.76 -8.70
CA GLY A 7 -14.97 3.80 -9.69
C GLY A 7 -13.71 3.03 -9.27
N GLY A 8 -13.14 3.28 -8.09
CA GLY A 8 -12.04 2.53 -7.51
C GLY A 8 -12.11 2.43 -5.99
N LYS A 9 -11.49 1.41 -5.40
CA LYS A 9 -11.22 1.40 -3.95
C LYS A 9 -10.25 2.53 -3.61
N ARG A 10 -10.33 3.10 -2.39
CA ARG A 10 -9.34 4.06 -1.88
C ARG A 10 -7.94 3.47 -2.12
N PHE A 11 -6.94 4.30 -2.44
CA PHE A 11 -5.59 3.81 -2.82
C PHE A 11 -5.03 2.81 -1.79
N PHE A 12 -4.96 3.21 -0.52
CA PHE A 12 -4.54 2.33 0.59
C PHE A 12 -5.53 1.21 0.93
N GLU A 13 -6.73 1.21 0.34
CA GLU A 13 -7.69 0.12 0.49
C GLU A 13 -7.62 -0.96 -0.60
N ARG A 14 -6.88 -0.70 -1.67
CA ARG A 14 -6.65 -1.67 -2.74
C ARG A 14 -5.96 -2.92 -2.16
N LYS A 15 -6.28 -4.09 -2.71
CA LYS A 15 -5.91 -5.38 -2.09
C LYS A 15 -4.38 -5.51 -2.02
N GLU A 16 -3.75 -5.32 -3.16
CA GLU A 16 -2.33 -5.31 -3.42
C GLU A 16 -1.59 -4.29 -2.55
N VAL A 17 -2.14 -3.08 -2.39
CA VAL A 17 -1.56 -2.05 -1.51
C VAL A 17 -1.64 -2.49 -0.05
N LYS A 18 -2.78 -3.01 0.40
CA LYS A 18 -2.90 -3.58 1.77
C LYS A 18 -1.96 -4.78 1.99
N ASP A 19 -1.70 -5.58 0.96
CA ASP A 19 -0.77 -6.71 1.04
C ASP A 19 0.68 -6.22 1.22
N ALA A 20 1.09 -5.20 0.46
CA ALA A 20 2.39 -4.54 0.64
C ALA A 20 2.52 -3.86 2.01
N LEU A 21 1.51 -3.09 2.43
CA LEU A 21 1.47 -2.45 3.75
C LEU A 21 1.56 -3.47 4.90
N ALA A 22 0.99 -4.65 4.75
CA ALA A 22 1.12 -5.70 5.76
C ALA A 22 2.56 -6.25 5.86
N TYR A 23 3.29 -6.38 4.75
CA TYR A 23 4.72 -6.70 4.84
C TYR A 23 5.49 -5.61 5.57
N LEU A 24 5.25 -4.34 5.21
CA LEU A 24 5.89 -3.18 5.84
C LEU A 24 5.62 -3.11 7.35
N ARG A 25 4.36 -3.29 7.75
CA ARG A 25 3.95 -3.38 9.16
C ARG A 25 4.64 -4.52 9.88
N LEU A 26 4.75 -5.69 9.24
CA LEU A 26 5.40 -6.84 9.85
C LEU A 26 6.90 -6.60 10.05
N ILE A 27 7.59 -6.00 9.07
CA ILE A 27 9.02 -5.66 9.15
C ILE A 27 9.27 -4.64 10.29
N ALA A 28 8.43 -3.60 10.37
CA ALA A 28 8.47 -2.59 11.43
C ALA A 28 8.18 -3.20 12.80
N ASN A 29 7.18 -4.10 12.88
CA ASN A 29 6.75 -4.73 14.12
C ASN A 29 6.30 -6.19 13.90
N HIS A 30 7.16 -7.15 14.29
CA HIS A 30 6.85 -8.58 14.21
C HIS A 30 5.65 -8.99 15.09
N ASN A 31 5.22 -8.17 16.05
CA ASN A 31 4.06 -8.48 16.88
C ASN A 31 2.71 -8.07 16.25
N ASP A 32 2.72 -7.62 14.99
CA ASP A 32 1.51 -7.33 14.24
C ASP A 32 0.87 -8.62 13.68
N ASP A 33 0.06 -9.25 14.51
CA ASP A 33 -0.65 -10.48 14.17
C ASP A 33 -1.58 -10.34 12.97
N GLY A 34 -2.20 -9.16 12.80
CA GLY A 34 -3.07 -8.86 11.66
C GLY A 34 -2.30 -8.83 10.34
N ALA A 35 -1.13 -8.18 10.34
CA ALA A 35 -0.23 -8.15 9.21
C ALA A 35 0.29 -9.55 8.86
N LEU A 36 0.73 -10.31 9.86
CA LEU A 36 1.19 -11.69 9.68
C LEU A 36 0.11 -12.57 9.04
N LEU A 37 -1.11 -12.55 9.59
CA LEU A 37 -2.21 -13.37 9.06
C LEU A 37 -2.59 -13.03 7.62
N ARG A 38 -2.40 -11.76 7.23
CA ARG A 38 -2.67 -11.32 5.86
C ARG A 38 -1.65 -11.90 4.88
N VAL A 39 -0.37 -11.91 5.23
CA VAL A 39 0.71 -12.18 4.27
C VAL A 39 1.38 -13.55 4.44
N ILE A 40 1.17 -14.26 5.54
CA ILE A 40 1.83 -15.55 5.82
C ILE A 40 1.68 -16.54 4.68
N ASN A 41 0.51 -16.60 4.05
CA ASN A 41 0.24 -17.48 2.89
C ASN A 41 -0.13 -16.70 1.62
N PHE A 42 0.21 -15.41 1.52
CA PHE A 42 -0.02 -14.60 0.32
C PHE A 42 1.25 -13.89 -0.15
N PRO A 43 1.72 -14.09 -1.40
CA PRO A 43 1.28 -15.11 -2.37
C PRO A 43 1.30 -16.55 -1.82
N THR A 44 0.62 -17.49 -2.46
CA THR A 44 0.44 -18.86 -1.93
C THR A 44 1.75 -19.56 -1.63
N ARG A 45 1.98 -19.94 -0.36
CA ARG A 45 3.21 -20.62 0.12
C ARG A 45 2.99 -22.06 0.55
N GLY A 46 1.77 -22.57 0.39
CA GLY A 46 1.41 -23.94 0.82
C GLY A 46 1.21 -24.07 2.33
N ILE A 47 0.97 -22.95 3.03
CA ILE A 47 0.61 -22.94 4.45
C ILE A 47 -0.91 -23.07 4.56
N GLY A 48 -1.38 -24.25 4.97
CA GLY A 48 -2.82 -24.53 5.06
C GLY A 48 -3.47 -23.94 6.32
N ASN A 49 -4.80 -23.80 6.29
CA ASN A 49 -5.58 -23.25 7.43
C ASN A 49 -5.31 -23.98 8.75
N ARG A 50 -5.19 -25.31 8.73
CA ARG A 50 -4.88 -26.11 9.93
C ARG A 50 -3.54 -25.73 10.56
N THR A 51 -2.54 -25.35 9.75
CA THR A 51 -1.24 -24.88 10.23
C THR A 51 -1.39 -23.51 10.90
N ILE A 52 -2.17 -22.62 10.29
CA ILE A 52 -2.44 -21.28 10.83
C ILE A 52 -3.23 -21.38 12.15
N GLU A 53 -4.24 -22.24 12.22
CA GLU A 53 -4.99 -22.54 13.44
C GLU A 53 -4.07 -23.06 14.54
N HIS A 54 -3.19 -24.00 14.23
CA HIS A 54 -2.21 -24.50 15.22
C HIS A 54 -1.26 -23.41 15.74
N ILE A 55 -0.81 -22.50 14.88
CA ILE A 55 0.02 -21.36 15.28
C ILE A 55 -0.78 -20.40 16.19
N ARG A 56 -2.05 -20.13 15.86
CA ARG A 56 -2.95 -19.31 16.69
C ARG A 56 -3.18 -19.92 18.07
N ASP A 57 -3.52 -21.20 18.13
CA ASP A 57 -3.72 -21.93 19.39
C ASP A 57 -2.45 -21.89 20.26
N LEU A 58 -1.28 -22.01 19.64
CA LEU A 58 0.00 -21.93 20.35
C LEU A 58 0.27 -20.53 20.90
N ALA A 59 0.01 -19.49 20.10
CA ALA A 59 0.15 -18.09 20.51
C ALA A 59 -0.76 -17.77 21.69
N GLU A 60 -2.03 -18.16 21.63
CA GLU A 60 -3.00 -17.96 22.71
C GLU A 60 -2.59 -18.68 23.99
N ARG A 61 -2.16 -19.94 23.90
CA ARG A 61 -1.73 -20.74 25.07
C ARG A 61 -0.46 -20.21 25.72
N SER A 62 0.45 -19.65 24.92
CA SER A 62 1.77 -19.21 25.39
C SER A 62 1.81 -17.72 25.74
N GLY A 63 0.77 -16.95 25.42
CA GLY A 63 0.73 -15.50 25.62
C GLY A 63 1.76 -14.76 24.76
N THR A 64 2.04 -15.28 23.56
CA THR A 64 3.05 -14.75 22.62
C THR A 64 2.40 -14.23 21.35
N SER A 65 3.10 -13.42 20.55
CA SER A 65 2.60 -13.05 19.21
C SER A 65 2.54 -14.25 18.26
N LEU A 66 1.78 -14.14 17.17
CA LEU A 66 1.72 -15.17 16.13
C LEU A 66 3.09 -15.38 15.47
N TRP A 67 3.92 -14.34 15.41
CA TRP A 67 5.29 -14.46 14.90
C TRP A 67 6.13 -15.38 15.80
N GLN A 68 6.14 -15.11 17.11
CA GLN A 68 6.85 -15.92 18.09
C GLN A 68 6.34 -17.37 18.10
N ALA A 69 5.02 -17.56 18.00
CA ALA A 69 4.41 -18.87 17.88
C ALA A 69 4.80 -19.56 16.56
N ALA A 70 4.83 -18.85 15.42
CA ALA A 70 5.25 -19.41 14.14
C ALA A 70 6.71 -19.88 14.15
N CYS A 71 7.60 -19.14 14.83
CA CYS A 71 9.00 -19.50 15.00
C CYS A 71 9.22 -20.73 15.90
N SER A 72 8.33 -20.96 16.86
CA SER A 72 8.46 -22.03 17.86
C SER A 72 7.51 -23.22 17.63
N ALA A 73 6.60 -23.12 16.65
CA ALA A 73 5.59 -24.14 16.40
C ALA A 73 6.21 -25.47 16.00
N SER A 74 5.83 -26.53 16.73
CA SER A 74 6.17 -27.90 16.38
C SER A 74 5.30 -28.39 15.21
N LEU A 75 5.70 -28.00 13.99
CA LEU A 75 5.05 -28.41 12.75
C LEU A 75 5.69 -29.70 12.19
N SER A 76 5.07 -30.34 11.20
CA SER A 76 5.66 -31.47 10.50
C SER A 76 5.44 -31.42 8.98
N GLY A 77 6.27 -32.15 8.23
CA GLY A 77 6.18 -32.26 6.77
C GLY A 77 6.31 -30.92 6.05
N ARG A 78 5.48 -30.71 5.01
CA ARG A 78 5.51 -29.51 4.17
C ARG A 78 5.21 -28.21 4.93
N ALA A 79 4.50 -28.28 6.05
CA ALA A 79 4.14 -27.11 6.85
C ALA A 79 5.36 -26.45 7.51
N VAL A 80 6.31 -27.25 8.02
CA VAL A 80 7.56 -26.72 8.62
C VAL A 80 8.33 -25.93 7.58
N THR A 81 8.60 -26.54 6.42
CA THR A 81 9.39 -25.92 5.37
C THR A 81 8.73 -24.63 4.90
N ALA A 82 7.42 -24.63 4.66
CA ALA A 82 6.71 -23.44 4.19
C ALA A 82 6.75 -22.28 5.21
N VAL A 83 6.52 -22.56 6.50
CA VAL A 83 6.55 -21.54 7.56
C VAL A 83 7.98 -21.02 7.77
N SER A 84 8.98 -21.90 7.84
CA SER A 84 10.38 -21.49 7.97
C SER A 84 10.84 -20.65 6.78
N THR A 85 10.49 -21.00 5.55
CA THR A 85 10.81 -20.19 4.36
C THR A 85 10.17 -18.80 4.44
N PHE A 86 8.93 -18.69 4.92
CA PHE A 86 8.29 -17.39 5.12
C PHE A 86 8.99 -16.55 6.20
N ILE A 87 9.36 -17.15 7.33
CA ILE A 87 10.09 -16.45 8.41
C ILE A 87 11.45 -15.96 7.89
N THR A 88 12.22 -16.83 7.22
CA THR A 88 13.51 -16.45 6.61
C THR A 88 13.34 -15.32 5.59
N LEU A 89 12.26 -15.32 4.82
CA LEU A 89 11.96 -14.26 3.85
C LEU A 89 11.80 -12.90 4.54
N VAL A 90 10.97 -12.82 5.59
CA VAL A 90 10.70 -11.55 6.29
C VAL A 90 11.96 -11.04 7.01
N GLU A 91 12.70 -11.92 7.70
CA GLU A 91 13.97 -11.56 8.35
C GLU A 91 15.04 -11.13 7.34
N LYS A 92 15.07 -11.78 6.16
CA LYS A 92 15.95 -11.38 5.07
C LYS A 92 15.61 -9.97 4.57
N ILE A 93 14.34 -9.68 4.29
CA ILE A 93 13.92 -8.34 3.85
C ILE A 93 14.31 -7.28 4.88
N LYS A 94 14.08 -7.55 6.17
CA LYS A 94 14.46 -6.65 7.26
C LYS A 94 15.97 -6.39 7.31
N THR A 95 16.77 -7.41 7.05
CA THR A 95 18.24 -7.29 7.04
C THR A 95 18.74 -6.56 5.79
N ASP A 96 18.18 -6.89 4.62
CA ASP A 96 18.60 -6.34 3.33
C ASP A 96 18.26 -4.84 3.19
N THR A 97 17.22 -4.37 3.91
CA THR A 97 16.72 -2.99 3.83
C THR A 97 17.31 -2.04 4.89
N VAL A 98 18.28 -2.49 5.69
CA VAL A 98 18.95 -1.62 6.66
C VAL A 98 19.65 -0.47 5.94
N GLY A 99 19.23 0.77 6.24
CA GLY A 99 19.79 1.98 5.65
C GLY A 99 19.20 2.37 4.29
N PHE A 100 18.18 1.66 3.81
CA PHE A 100 17.46 2.06 2.60
C PHE A 100 16.62 3.31 2.86
N LEU A 101 16.41 4.11 1.82
CA LEU A 101 15.34 5.11 1.84
C LEU A 101 13.98 4.41 1.77
N LEU A 102 12.93 5.08 2.23
CA LEU A 102 11.59 4.51 2.26
C LEU A 102 11.10 4.01 0.88
N PRO A 103 11.29 4.74 -0.23
CA PRO A 103 10.87 4.24 -1.56
C PRO A 103 11.59 2.94 -1.94
N ASP A 104 12.91 2.90 -1.74
CA ASP A 104 13.75 1.72 -2.04
C ASP A 104 13.36 0.52 -1.17
N LEU A 105 13.00 0.77 0.11
CA LEU A 105 12.51 -0.26 1.01
C LEU A 105 11.19 -0.85 0.49
N ILE A 106 10.23 -0.02 0.10
CA ILE A 106 8.93 -0.47 -0.42
C ILE A 106 9.12 -1.23 -1.74
N GLU A 107 9.97 -0.74 -2.64
CA GLU A 107 10.29 -1.43 -3.89
C GLU A 107 10.89 -2.82 -3.61
N HIS A 108 11.90 -2.88 -2.73
CA HIS A 108 12.53 -4.15 -2.33
C HIS A 108 11.54 -5.13 -1.68
N VAL A 109 10.59 -4.63 -0.87
CA VAL A 109 9.51 -5.44 -0.28
C VAL A 109 8.60 -5.99 -1.38
N ASN A 110 8.16 -5.15 -2.31
CA ASN A 110 7.25 -5.54 -3.40
C ASN A 110 7.84 -6.65 -4.27
N GLU A 111 9.14 -6.57 -4.57
CA GLU A 111 9.86 -7.57 -5.35
C GLU A 111 10.13 -8.85 -4.55
N THR A 112 10.81 -8.74 -3.41
CA THR A 112 11.33 -9.88 -2.65
C THR A 112 10.23 -10.71 -2.00
N SER A 113 9.12 -10.09 -1.60
CA SER A 113 7.92 -10.79 -1.10
C SER A 113 7.27 -11.70 -2.16
N GLY A 114 7.52 -11.43 -3.45
CA GLY A 114 6.91 -12.10 -4.59
C GLY A 114 5.56 -11.50 -5.01
N LEU A 115 5.13 -10.37 -4.43
CA LEU A 115 3.87 -9.70 -4.79
C LEU A 115 3.85 -9.33 -6.28
N ILE A 116 4.89 -8.67 -6.77
CA ILE A 116 5.02 -8.29 -8.18
C ILE A 116 4.90 -9.51 -9.09
N ASN A 117 5.63 -10.58 -8.80
CA ASN A 117 5.62 -11.81 -9.59
C ASN A 117 4.28 -12.56 -9.53
N HIS A 118 3.53 -12.41 -8.43
CA HIS A 118 2.20 -12.98 -8.29
C HIS A 118 1.18 -12.22 -9.14
N PHE A 119 1.09 -10.90 -8.98
CA PHE A 119 0.12 -10.08 -9.71
C PHE A 119 0.38 -10.06 -11.20
N ARG A 120 1.64 -10.04 -11.67
CA ARG A 120 1.97 -10.18 -13.11
C ARG A 120 1.35 -11.41 -13.80
N LYS A 121 0.99 -12.46 -13.04
CA LYS A 121 0.36 -13.68 -13.58
C LYS A 121 -1.17 -13.63 -13.54
N GLU A 122 -1.77 -12.64 -12.90
CA GLU A 122 -3.21 -12.44 -12.87
C GLU A 122 -3.69 -11.70 -14.14
N ARG A 123 -4.97 -11.87 -14.48
CA ARG A 123 -5.56 -11.26 -15.69
C ARG A 123 -5.56 -9.72 -15.64
N ASP A 124 -5.82 -9.17 -14.45
CA ASP A 124 -5.84 -7.73 -14.18
C ASP A 124 -4.51 -7.30 -13.49
N GLY A 125 -3.44 -8.05 -13.79
CA GLY A 125 -2.15 -8.00 -13.08
C GLY A 125 -1.34 -6.72 -13.32
N GLN A 126 -1.54 -6.09 -14.48
CA GLN A 126 -0.82 -4.87 -14.85
C GLN A 126 -1.23 -3.70 -13.94
N ASP A 127 -2.53 -3.49 -13.77
CA ASP A 127 -3.08 -2.46 -12.89
C ASP A 127 -2.63 -2.66 -11.43
N GLN A 128 -2.60 -3.90 -10.94
CA GLN A 128 -2.14 -4.20 -9.58
C GLN A 128 -0.65 -3.90 -9.39
N VAL A 129 0.17 -4.17 -10.41
CA VAL A 129 1.61 -3.83 -10.39
C VAL A 129 1.80 -2.33 -10.45
N GLU A 130 1.02 -1.62 -11.24
CA GLU A 130 1.02 -0.16 -11.31
C GLU A 130 0.66 0.45 -9.94
N ASN A 131 -0.37 -0.08 -9.27
CA ASN A 131 -0.75 0.36 -7.92
C ASN A 131 0.37 0.15 -6.89
N LEU A 132 1.19 -0.90 -7.04
CA LEU A 132 2.37 -1.12 -6.20
C LEU A 132 3.51 -0.14 -6.51
N ASN A 133 3.67 0.28 -7.77
CA ASN A 133 4.63 1.32 -8.15
C ASN A 133 4.16 2.71 -7.70
N GLU A 134 2.84 2.99 -7.77
CA GLU A 134 2.23 4.19 -7.19
C GLU A 134 2.55 4.29 -5.69
N LEU A 135 2.63 3.17 -4.96
CA LEU A 135 2.98 3.17 -3.53
C LEU A 135 4.43 3.62 -3.29
N VAL A 136 5.36 3.23 -4.17
CA VAL A 136 6.76 3.69 -4.14
C VAL A 136 6.84 5.19 -4.40
N ASN A 137 6.10 5.68 -5.40
CA ASN A 137 6.03 7.11 -5.72
C ASN A 137 5.41 7.92 -4.57
N ALA A 138 4.36 7.41 -3.93
CA ALA A 138 3.73 8.03 -2.77
C ALA A 138 4.71 8.15 -1.60
N ALA A 139 5.53 7.13 -1.34
CA ALA A 139 6.58 7.19 -0.35
C ALA A 139 7.70 8.19 -0.71
N SER A 140 8.04 8.33 -2.00
CA SER A 140 9.02 9.30 -2.45
C SER A 140 8.54 10.74 -2.20
N ALA A 141 7.28 11.02 -2.55
CA ALA A 141 6.64 12.31 -2.25
C ALA A 141 6.56 12.58 -0.75
N PHE A 142 6.21 11.57 0.05
CA PHE A 142 6.14 11.67 1.51
C PHE A 142 7.49 12.04 2.15
N VAL A 143 8.58 11.43 1.69
CA VAL A 143 9.93 11.77 2.18
C VAL A 143 10.34 13.18 1.76
N ALA A 144 10.01 13.61 0.54
CA ALA A 144 10.32 14.95 0.05
C ALA A 144 9.62 16.04 0.89
N ASP A 145 8.34 15.85 1.21
CA ASP A 145 7.57 16.78 2.04
C ASP A 145 8.14 16.90 3.47
N ARG A 146 8.64 15.79 4.04
CA ARG A 146 9.35 15.79 5.33
C ARG A 146 10.64 16.59 5.30
N THR A 147 11.38 16.59 4.19
CA THR A 147 12.66 17.33 4.08
C THR A 147 12.47 18.83 3.86
N ASP A 148 11.34 19.26 3.31
CA ASP A 148 11.00 20.68 3.10
C ASP A 148 10.26 21.30 4.30
N ALA A 149 9.91 20.51 5.31
CA ALA A 149 9.34 21.03 6.56
C ALA A 149 10.34 22.00 7.22
N PRO A 150 9.91 23.24 7.57
CA PRO A 150 10.75 24.18 8.29
C PRO A 150 11.33 23.50 9.53
N TYR A 151 12.64 23.65 9.74
CA TYR A 151 13.30 23.16 10.94
C TYR A 151 12.66 23.86 12.16
N GLU A 152 11.69 23.22 12.80
CA GLU A 152 11.17 23.69 14.08
C GLU A 152 12.24 23.37 15.13
N GLU A 153 12.80 24.41 15.75
CA GLU A 153 13.73 24.21 16.85
C GLU A 153 13.05 23.33 17.92
N PRO A 154 13.72 22.25 18.38
CA PRO A 154 13.16 21.42 19.44
C PRO A 154 12.84 22.29 20.66
N PRO A 155 11.71 22.06 21.37
CA PRO A 155 11.34 22.85 22.54
C PRO A 155 12.50 22.94 23.53
N ILE A 156 12.89 24.16 23.91
CA ILE A 156 14.08 24.46 24.74
C ILE A 156 13.82 24.10 26.22
N ASP A 157 12.58 23.77 26.56
CA ASP A 157 12.10 23.48 27.89
C ASP A 157 11.96 21.98 28.12
N GLY A 158 12.96 21.41 28.83
CA GLY A 158 13.05 20.02 29.28
C GLY A 158 11.98 19.54 30.28
N PHE A 159 10.74 19.98 30.07
CA PHE A 159 9.52 19.54 30.76
C PHE A 159 8.37 19.26 29.77
N GLY A 160 8.70 18.87 28.53
CA GLY A 160 7.75 18.32 27.55
C GLY A 160 7.73 16.79 27.64
N ASP A 161 6.52 16.22 27.65
CA ASP A 161 6.23 14.80 27.79
C ASP A 161 6.80 13.97 26.62
N GLY A 162 8.10 13.63 26.65
CA GLY A 162 8.72 12.57 25.84
C GLY A 162 8.41 12.55 24.32
N ASP A 163 8.02 13.68 23.74
CA ASP A 163 7.54 13.73 22.36
C ASP A 163 8.75 13.67 21.43
N LEU A 164 8.83 12.60 20.64
CA LEU A 164 9.90 12.39 19.67
C LEU A 164 9.82 13.52 18.65
N THR A 165 10.95 14.19 18.40
CA THR A 165 10.97 15.19 17.32
C THR A 165 10.68 14.50 15.98
N ALA A 166 10.02 15.19 15.04
CA ALA A 166 9.68 14.61 13.73
C ALA A 166 10.90 14.00 13.00
N ALA A 167 12.11 14.48 13.29
CA ALA A 167 13.38 13.98 12.77
C ALA A 167 13.85 12.65 13.39
N GLU A 168 13.34 12.27 14.57
CA GLU A 168 13.71 11.04 15.29
C GLU A 168 12.73 9.87 15.04
N ILE A 169 11.58 10.14 14.42
CA ILE A 169 10.61 9.10 14.06
C ILE A 169 11.11 8.35 12.82
N ASP A 170 11.15 7.02 12.91
CA ASP A 170 11.45 6.13 11.79
C ASP A 170 10.52 6.46 10.59
N PRO A 171 11.06 6.84 9.41
CA PRO A 171 10.27 7.19 8.24
C PRO A 171 9.25 6.13 7.84
N LEU A 172 9.55 4.85 8.08
CA LEU A 172 8.61 3.75 7.82
C LEU A 172 7.41 3.81 8.77
N VAL A 173 7.66 4.05 10.06
CA VAL A 173 6.60 4.12 11.08
C VAL A 173 5.70 5.32 10.82
N ASP A 174 6.29 6.46 10.48
CA ASP A 174 5.54 7.68 10.15
C ASP A 174 4.69 7.50 8.89
N PHE A 175 5.26 6.92 7.82
CA PHE A 175 4.51 6.60 6.62
C PHE A 175 3.35 5.63 6.87
N LEU A 176 3.56 4.61 7.70
CA LEU A 176 2.49 3.67 8.09
C LEU A 176 1.37 4.35 8.88
N ALA A 177 1.71 5.32 9.75
CA ALA A 177 0.73 6.13 10.45
C ALA A 177 -0.06 7.02 9.47
N HIS A 178 0.64 7.73 8.58
CA HIS A 178 0.03 8.54 7.52
C HIS A 178 -0.91 7.73 6.64
N ALA A 179 -0.46 6.58 6.12
CA ALA A 179 -1.29 5.67 5.31
C ALA A 179 -2.54 5.18 6.07
N SER A 180 -2.45 4.98 7.40
CA SER A 180 -3.61 4.61 8.22
C SER A 180 -4.61 5.76 8.41
N LEU A 181 -4.12 7.00 8.51
CA LEU A 181 -4.97 8.20 8.63
C LEU A 181 -5.67 8.52 7.32
N GLU A 182 -4.95 8.44 6.19
CA GLU A 182 -5.51 8.64 4.86
C GLU A 182 -6.57 7.58 4.50
N ALA A 183 -6.43 6.37 5.04
CA ALA A 183 -7.45 5.34 4.91
C ALA A 183 -8.74 5.67 5.69
N GLY A 184 -8.72 6.61 6.64
CA GLY A 184 -9.77 6.90 7.61
C GLY A 184 -10.53 8.22 7.46
N ASP A 185 -9.84 9.37 7.38
CA ASP A 185 -10.42 10.64 7.88
C ASP A 185 -10.87 11.68 6.83
N ASN A 186 -10.36 11.66 5.58
CA ASN A 186 -10.64 12.75 4.62
C ASN A 186 -11.80 12.45 3.64
N GLN A 187 -12.44 11.29 3.74
CA GLN A 187 -13.46 10.88 2.78
C GLN A 187 -14.87 11.00 3.35
N ALA A 188 -15.70 11.76 2.65
CA ALA A 188 -17.06 12.06 3.08
C ALA A 188 -17.97 10.81 3.07
N SER A 189 -18.84 10.71 4.06
CA SER A 189 -19.84 9.64 4.15
C SER A 189 -20.85 9.72 3.01
N ALA A 190 -21.59 8.63 2.77
CA ALA A 190 -22.64 8.62 1.75
C ALA A 190 -23.69 9.71 2.01
N GLY A 191 -23.74 10.72 1.14
CA GLY A 191 -24.68 11.85 1.25
C GLY A 191 -24.07 13.16 1.76
N GLU A 192 -22.79 13.17 2.12
CA GLU A 192 -22.07 14.41 2.47
C GLU A 192 -21.55 15.14 1.22
N ASP A 193 -21.52 16.47 1.31
CA ASP A 193 -21.01 17.32 0.23
C ASP A 193 -19.47 17.26 0.19
N ALA A 194 -18.94 16.89 -0.97
CA ALA A 194 -17.52 16.54 -1.13
C ALA A 194 -17.08 16.64 -2.59
N LEU A 195 -15.79 16.96 -2.79
CA LEU A 195 -15.17 16.95 -4.11
C LEU A 195 -15.21 15.52 -4.69
N GLN A 196 -15.77 15.36 -5.89
CA GLN A 196 -15.89 14.04 -6.51
C GLN A 196 -14.70 13.77 -7.43
N LEU A 197 -13.87 12.78 -7.09
CA LEU A 197 -12.76 12.31 -7.91
C LEU A 197 -13.16 11.03 -8.61
N MET A 198 -12.89 10.92 -9.91
CA MET A 198 -13.22 9.72 -10.69
C MET A 198 -12.39 9.65 -11.96
N THR A 199 -12.26 8.46 -12.53
CA THR A 199 -11.69 8.33 -13.88
C THR A 199 -12.67 8.88 -14.92
N VAL A 200 -12.15 9.29 -16.07
CA VAL A 200 -12.98 9.78 -17.19
C VAL A 200 -14.05 8.74 -17.60
N HIS A 201 -13.69 7.46 -17.56
CA HIS A 201 -14.61 6.34 -17.80
C HIS A 201 -15.77 6.30 -16.80
N ALA A 202 -15.50 6.50 -15.51
CA ALA A 202 -16.51 6.48 -14.45
C ALA A 202 -17.44 7.71 -14.49
N ALA A 203 -17.03 8.80 -15.13
CA ALA A 203 -17.84 10.01 -15.28
C ALA A 203 -18.94 9.88 -16.36
N LYS A 204 -18.93 8.82 -17.17
CA LYS A 204 -19.87 8.63 -18.28
C LYS A 204 -21.32 8.63 -17.79
N GLY A 205 -22.12 9.58 -18.28
CA GLY A 205 -23.54 9.73 -17.91
C GLY A 205 -23.78 10.54 -16.64
N LEU A 206 -22.74 11.09 -16.02
CA LEU A 206 -22.83 12.07 -14.93
C LEU A 206 -22.63 13.49 -15.47
N GLU A 207 -23.12 14.49 -14.73
CA GLU A 207 -22.98 15.92 -15.03
C GLU A 207 -22.69 16.68 -13.72
N PHE A 208 -21.80 17.66 -13.79
CA PHE A 208 -21.34 18.44 -12.63
C PHE A 208 -21.32 19.92 -12.96
N HIS A 209 -21.50 20.78 -11.96
CA HIS A 209 -21.44 22.23 -12.17
C HIS A 209 -20.04 22.75 -12.54
N SER A 210 -18.99 22.05 -12.09
CA SER A 210 -17.61 22.40 -12.40
C SER A 210 -16.79 21.12 -12.45
N VAL A 211 -15.99 20.98 -13.51
CA VAL A 211 -15.14 19.82 -13.74
C VAL A 211 -13.70 20.27 -13.89
N PHE A 212 -12.80 19.63 -13.14
CA PHE A 212 -11.36 19.78 -13.28
C PHE A 212 -10.84 18.50 -13.92
N ILE A 213 -10.12 18.64 -15.04
CA ILE A 213 -9.44 17.53 -15.72
C ILE A 213 -7.94 17.69 -15.44
N SER A 214 -7.34 16.71 -14.80
CA SER A 214 -5.91 16.68 -14.45
C SER A 214 -5.17 15.61 -15.27
N GLY A 215 -3.83 15.68 -15.28
CA GLY A 215 -3.00 14.66 -15.96
C GLY A 215 -3.09 14.71 -17.49
N LEU A 216 -3.32 15.90 -18.07
CA LEU A 216 -3.34 16.13 -19.51
C LEU A 216 -1.90 16.21 -20.06
N GLU A 217 -1.18 15.11 -19.98
CA GLU A 217 0.23 14.98 -20.35
C GLU A 217 0.43 13.80 -21.30
N GLU A 218 1.37 13.94 -22.23
CA GLU A 218 1.71 12.87 -23.19
C GLU A 218 2.30 11.66 -22.45
N GLY A 219 1.77 10.47 -22.71
CA GLY A 219 2.10 9.24 -21.99
C GLY A 219 1.10 8.88 -20.89
N LEU A 220 0.35 9.86 -20.37
CA LEU A 220 -0.74 9.64 -19.39
C LEU A 220 -2.12 9.80 -20.03
N PHE A 221 -2.36 10.91 -20.74
CA PHE A 221 -3.59 11.18 -21.49
C PHE A 221 -3.29 12.04 -22.72
N PRO A 222 -2.92 11.44 -23.87
CA PRO A 222 -3.16 10.03 -24.22
C PRO A 222 -2.22 9.03 -23.53
N HIS A 223 -2.76 7.91 -23.06
CA HIS A 223 -2.01 6.86 -22.38
C HIS A 223 -0.98 6.19 -23.31
N GLU A 224 0.23 5.88 -22.84
CA GLU A 224 1.32 5.31 -23.66
C GLU A 224 0.91 4.04 -24.43
N ASN A 225 0.16 3.13 -23.78
CA ASN A 225 -0.39 1.93 -24.43
C ASN A 225 -1.26 2.25 -25.67
N SER A 226 -1.99 3.37 -25.67
CA SER A 226 -2.87 3.76 -26.77
C SER A 226 -2.10 4.24 -28.02
N ILE A 227 -0.84 4.63 -27.84
CA ILE A 227 0.02 5.14 -28.92
C ILE A 227 0.37 4.01 -29.90
N ASN A 228 0.58 2.81 -29.37
CA ASN A 228 0.99 1.64 -30.15
C ASN A 228 -0.20 0.78 -30.62
N GLU A 229 -1.42 1.09 -30.17
CA GLU A 229 -2.63 0.34 -30.50
C GLU A 229 -3.34 0.92 -31.73
N HIS A 230 -3.85 0.04 -32.61
CA HIS A 230 -4.57 0.48 -33.80
C HIS A 230 -5.89 1.17 -33.41
N GLY A 231 -5.96 2.49 -33.62
CA GLY A 231 -7.12 3.31 -33.23
C GLY A 231 -7.12 3.76 -31.76
N GLY A 232 -6.07 3.46 -30.98
CA GLY A 232 -5.99 3.84 -29.56
C GLY A 232 -6.06 5.35 -29.34
N LEU A 233 -5.36 6.15 -30.16
CA LEU A 233 -5.43 7.61 -30.12
C LEU A 233 -6.83 8.18 -30.42
N GLU A 234 -7.63 7.48 -31.23
CA GLU A 234 -9.02 7.89 -31.46
C GLU A 234 -9.91 7.60 -30.24
N GLU A 235 -9.62 6.52 -29.51
CA GLU A 235 -10.32 6.19 -28.27
C GLU A 235 -9.98 7.19 -27.15
N GLU A 236 -8.71 7.53 -26.94
CA GLU A 236 -8.31 8.57 -25.98
C GLU A 236 -8.96 9.93 -26.30
N ARG A 237 -9.07 10.27 -27.60
CA ARG A 237 -9.80 11.46 -28.04
C ARG A 237 -11.30 11.39 -27.71
N ARG A 238 -11.93 10.23 -27.86
CA ARG A 238 -13.33 10.01 -27.44
C ARG A 238 -13.47 10.16 -25.93
N LEU A 239 -12.52 9.65 -25.14
CA LEU A 239 -12.51 9.84 -23.69
C LEU A 239 -12.38 11.31 -23.31
N MET A 240 -11.49 12.07 -23.96
CA MET A 240 -11.36 13.51 -23.70
C MET A 240 -12.67 14.26 -24.01
N TYR A 241 -13.34 13.91 -25.12
CA TYR A 241 -14.65 14.47 -25.44
C TYR A 241 -15.71 14.16 -24.37
N VAL A 242 -15.71 12.94 -23.81
CA VAL A 242 -16.59 12.60 -22.68
C VAL A 242 -16.29 13.51 -21.49
N ALA A 243 -15.03 13.64 -21.09
CA ALA A 243 -14.62 14.48 -19.95
C ALA A 243 -15.05 15.95 -20.12
N MET A 244 -14.82 16.54 -21.29
CA MET A 244 -15.21 17.92 -21.59
C MET A 244 -16.72 18.17 -21.57
N THR A 245 -17.52 17.15 -21.85
CA THR A 245 -18.99 17.24 -21.84
C THR A 245 -19.63 16.88 -20.50
N ARG A 246 -18.84 16.73 -19.43
CA ARG A 246 -19.37 16.49 -18.06
C ARG A 246 -19.64 17.78 -17.28
N ALA A 247 -19.15 18.92 -17.76
CA ALA A 247 -19.34 20.25 -17.18
C ALA A 247 -20.63 20.93 -17.69
#